data_AF-A0A9X8ZZ43-F1
#
_entry.id   AF-A0A9X8ZZ43-F1
#
_cell.length_a   1.000
_cell.length_b   1.000
_cell.length_c   1.000
_cell.angle_alpha   90.00
_cell.angle_beta   90.00
_cell.angle_gamma   90.00
#
_symmetry.space_group_name_H-M   'P 1'
#
loop_
_entity.id
_entity.type
_entity.pdbx_description
1 polymer ?
#
loop_
_entity_poly.entity_id
_entity_poly.type
_entity_poly.pdbx_seq_one_letter_code
_entity_poly.pdbx_strand_id
1 'polypeptide(L)' 'MTDSAADLPVELLQAYDIDLIPLRVYDEAETEYLDGVTLESVTLLQKMREGAVYRTSLPSLETFQEKFVSYA' A
#
# COMPACT_ATOMS: atom_id res chain seq x y z
N MET A 1 -6.76 12.45 -2.45
CA MET A 1 -6.47 11.19 -1.76
C MET A 1 -6.78 10.01 -2.66
N THR A 2 -5.93 8.99 -2.68
CA THR A 2 -6.09 7.74 -3.43
C THR A 2 -5.46 6.57 -2.66
N ASP A 3 -5.49 5.36 -3.21
CA ASP A 3 -4.83 4.18 -2.66
C ASP A 3 -3.68 3.67 -3.55
N SER A 4 -2.92 2.68 -3.06
CA SER A 4 -1.75 2.16 -3.78
C SER A 4 -2.09 1.42 -5.07
N ALA A 5 -3.33 0.94 -5.25
CA ALA A 5 -3.75 0.26 -6.48
C ALA A 5 -3.96 1.22 -7.66
N ALA A 6 -3.83 2.53 -7.45
CA ALA A 6 -3.80 3.52 -8.52
C ALA A 6 -2.47 3.48 -9.33
N ASP A 7 -1.45 2.78 -8.86
CA ASP A 7 -0.13 2.63 -9.50
C ASP A 7 0.50 3.98 -9.91
N LEU A 8 0.27 5.02 -9.10
CA LEU A 8 0.81 6.35 -9.38
C LEU A 8 2.30 6.44 -8.99
N PRO A 9 3.15 7.02 -9.85
CA PRO A 9 4.52 7.39 -9.48
C PRO A 9 4.54 8.36 -8.30
N VAL A 10 5.54 8.23 -7.43
CA VAL A 10 5.72 9.10 -6.26
C VAL A 10 5.85 10.56 -6.66
N GLU A 11 6.43 10.85 -7.82
CA GLU A 11 6.58 12.20 -8.35
C GLU A 11 5.23 12.86 -8.62
N LEU A 12 4.23 12.10 -9.10
CA LEU A 12 2.87 12.63 -9.32
C LEU A 12 2.14 12.85 -7.99
N LEU A 13 2.30 11.94 -7.04
CA LEU A 13 1.72 12.11 -5.70
C LEU A 13 2.23 13.40 -5.05
N GLN A 14 3.54 13.65 -5.12
CA GLN A 14 4.17 14.85 -4.57
C GLN A 14 3.79 16.11 -5.35
N ALA A 15 3.80 16.06 -6.70
CA ALA A 15 3.53 17.24 -7.53
C ALA A 15 2.10 17.79 -7.37
N TYR A 16 1.14 16.91 -7.06
CA TYR A 16 -0.27 17.26 -6.91
C TYR A 16 -0.77 17.23 -5.47
N ASP A 17 0.13 17.05 -4.49
CA ASP A 17 -0.20 16.92 -3.06
C ASP A 17 -1.30 15.86 -2.82
N ILE A 18 -1.17 14.72 -3.50
CA ILE A 18 -2.11 13.62 -3.42
C ILE A 18 -1.65 12.69 -2.31
N ASP A 19 -2.42 12.66 -1.24
CA ASP A 19 -2.25 11.67 -0.19
C ASP A 19 -2.55 10.25 -0.64
N LEU A 20 -1.66 9.34 -0.26
CA LEU A 20 -1.73 7.91 -0.53
C LEU A 20 -2.11 7.13 0.73
N ILE A 21 -3.14 6.29 0.63
CA ILE A 21 -3.46 5.28 1.65
C ILE A 21 -3.04 3.91 1.11
N PRO A 22 -1.95 3.30 1.62
CA PRO A 22 -1.46 2.03 1.08
C PRO A 22 -2.41 0.87 1.40
N LEU A 23 -2.57 -0.03 0.43
CA LEU A 23 -3.21 -1.32 0.69
C LEU A 23 -2.30 -2.20 1.55
N ARG A 24 -2.91 -3.16 2.25
CA ARG A 24 -2.17 -4.12 3.08
C ARG A 24 -1.92 -5.40 2.31
N VAL A 25 -0.72 -5.92 2.44
CA VAL A 25 -0.26 -7.19 1.83
C VAL A 25 0.21 -8.10 2.96
N TYR A 26 -0.15 -9.37 2.89
CA TYR A 26 0.23 -10.39 3.87
C TYR A 26 0.93 -11.54 3.17
N ASP A 27 2.03 -11.99 3.76
CA ASP A 27 2.64 -13.27 3.39
C ASP A 27 1.97 -14.45 4.12
N GLU A 28 2.46 -15.66 3.86
CA GLU A 28 1.95 -16.89 4.47
C GLU A 28 2.22 -16.98 5.99
N ALA A 29 3.16 -16.18 6.51
CA ALA A 29 3.43 -16.08 7.94
C ALA A 29 2.58 -15.00 8.63
N GLU A 30 1.59 -14.44 7.93
CA GLU A 30 0.73 -13.34 8.39
C GLU A 30 1.50 -12.04 8.69
N THR A 31 2.70 -11.87 8.11
CA THR A 31 3.45 -10.61 8.22
C THR A 31 2.73 -9.55 7.40
N GLU A 32 2.40 -8.42 8.03
CA GLU A 32 1.78 -7.28 7.35
C GLU A 32 2.82 -6.41 6.66
N TYR A 33 2.50 -6.03 5.42
CA TYR A 33 3.22 -5.04 4.64
C TYR A 33 2.25 -3.99 4.10
N LEU A 34 2.76 -2.80 3.86
CA LEU A 34 2.06 -1.69 3.22
C LEU A 34 2.61 -1.55 1.81
N ASP A 35 1.75 -1.72 0.82
CA ASP A 35 2.12 -1.70 -0.59
C ASP A 35 2.73 -0.36 -1.00
N GLY A 36 3.91 -0.41 -1.61
CA GLY A 36 4.69 0.78 -1.99
C GLY A 36 5.33 1.55 -0.82
N VAL A 37 5.14 1.11 0.43
CA VAL A 37 5.67 1.78 1.63
C VAL A 37 6.66 0.91 2.39
N THR A 38 6.24 -0.30 2.80
CA THR A 38 7.13 -1.28 3.47
C THR A 38 7.43 -2.50 2.60
N LEU A 39 6.80 -2.60 1.44
CA LEU A 39 7.07 -3.63 0.44
C LEU A 39 7.13 -3.02 -0.96
N GLU A 40 8.30 -3.14 -1.60
CA GLU A 40 8.50 -2.73 -2.97
C GLU A 40 7.93 -3.77 -3.95
N SER A 41 7.29 -3.30 -5.02
CA SER A 41 6.67 -4.17 -6.04
C SER A 41 7.68 -5.13 -6.69
N VAL A 42 8.93 -4.69 -6.90
CA VAL A 42 9.99 -5.55 -7.45
C VAL A 42 10.28 -6.74 -6.54
N THR A 43 10.38 -6.48 -5.23
CA THR A 43 10.62 -7.53 -4.23
C THR A 43 9.44 -8.49 -4.13
N LEU A 44 8.21 -7.96 -4.09
CA LEU A 44 6.98 -8.76 -4.09
C LEU A 44 6.94 -9.69 -5.31
N LEU A 45 7.11 -9.14 -6.51
CA LEU A 45 7.07 -9.90 -7.77
C LEU A 45 8.19 -10.94 -7.86
N GLN A 46 9.38 -10.64 -7.36
CA GLN A 46 10.47 -11.61 -7.29
C GLN A 46 10.11 -12.79 -6.38
N LYS A 47 9.65 -12.52 -5.16
CA LYS A 47 9.26 -13.59 -4.21
C LYS A 47 8.10 -14.43 -4.74
N MET A 48 7.14 -13.83 -5.42
CA MET A 48 6.07 -14.57 -6.11
C MET A 48 6.61 -15.52 -7.19
N ARG A 49 7.63 -15.11 -7.95
CA ARG A 49 8.30 -16.00 -8.93
C ARG A 49 9.04 -17.15 -8.26
N GLU A 50 9.54 -16.93 -7.04
CA GLU A 50 10.17 -17.96 -6.20
C GLU A 50 9.15 -18.87 -5.50
N GLY A 51 7.84 -18.59 -5.66
CA GLY A 51 6.74 -19.43 -5.17
C GLY A 51 6.02 -18.90 -3.94
N ALA A 52 6.40 -17.73 -3.41
CA ALA A 52 5.70 -17.14 -2.26
C ALA A 52 4.27 -16.72 -2.64
N VAL A 53 3.33 -16.99 -1.73
CA VAL A 53 1.93 -16.58 -1.90
C VAL A 53 1.63 -15.37 -1.04
N TYR A 54 0.98 -14.38 -1.64
CA TYR A 54 0.56 -13.16 -0.96
C TYR A 54 -0.95 -13.00 -1.02
N ARG A 55 -1.51 -12.38 0.01
CA ARG A 55 -2.92 -11.96 0.08
C ARG A 55 -2.97 -10.47 0.33
N THR A 56 -4.03 -9.83 -0.13
CA THR A 56 -4.26 -8.39 0.07
C THR A 56 -5.44 -8.17 1.00
N SER A 57 -5.45 -7.03 1.69
CA SER A 57 -6.63 -6.53 2.38
C SER A 57 -6.78 -5.02 2.18
N LEU A 58 -8.00 -4.52 2.41
CA LEU A 58 -8.26 -3.09 2.43
C LEU A 58 -7.47 -2.41 3.57
N PRO A 59 -7.19 -1.10 3.51
CA PRO A 59 -6.65 -0.37 4.66
C PRO A 59 -7.57 -0.50 5.88
N SER A 60 -7.04 -0.30 7.09
CA SER A 60 -7.88 -0.32 8.29
C SER A 60 -8.85 0.87 8.28
N LEU A 61 -10.02 0.71 8.92
CA LEU A 61 -10.97 1.81 9.08
C LEU A 61 -10.36 2.99 9.84
N GLU A 62 -9.52 2.68 10.83
CA GLU A 62 -8.75 3.66 11.60
C GLU A 62 -7.85 4.53 10.70
N THR A 63 -7.11 3.90 9.78
CA THR A 63 -6.25 4.62 8.81
C THR A 63 -7.05 5.63 8.00
N PHE A 64 -8.23 5.24 7.51
CA PHE A 64 -9.11 6.16 6.80
C PHE A 64 -9.60 7.29 7.69
N GLN A 65 -10.05 6.97 8.92
CA GLN A 65 -10.55 7.98 9.86
C GLN A 65 -9.48 9.01 10.20
N GLU A 66 -8.27 8.57 10.56
CA GLU A 66 -7.14 9.47 10.84
C GLU A 66 -6.87 10.39 9.66
N LYS A 67 -6.88 9.85 8.44
CA LYS A 67 -6.59 10.64 7.25
C LYS A 67 -7.68 11.66 6.95
N PHE A 68 -8.95 11.27 7.02
CA PHE A 68 -10.06 12.20 6.83
C PHE A 68 -10.09 13.30 7.90
N VAL A 69 -9.78 12.96 9.16
CA VAL A 69 -9.69 13.94 10.25
C VAL A 69 -8.56 14.94 10.02
N SER A 70 -7.44 14.53 9.40
CA SER A 70 -6.34 15.45 9.07
C SER A 70 -6.69 16.55 8.06
N TYR A 71 -7.82 16.43 7.34
CA TYR A 71 -8.32 17.46 6.42
C TYR A 71 -9.35 18.41 7.03
N ALA A 72 -9.81 18.14 8.25
CA ALA A 72 -10.85 18.92 8.95
C ALA A 72 -10.24 20.04 9.78
#